data_AF-A0A7R9VFQ4-F1
#
_entry.id   AF-A0A7R9VFQ4-F1
#
_cell.length_a   1.000
_cell.length_b   1.000
_cell.length_c   1.000
_cell.angle_alpha   90.00
_cell.angle_beta   90.00
_cell.angle_gamma   90.00
#
_symmetry.space_group_name_H-M   'P 1'
#
loop_
_entity.id
_entity.type
_entity.pdbx_description
1 polymer ?
#
loop_
_entity_poly.entity_id
_entity_poly.type
_entity_poly.pdbx_seq_one_letter_code
_entity_poly.pdbx_strand_id
1 'polypeptide(L)'
;KKVRMPHNNDLVQIRIGVHTGACTSGLIGTRLPKFSIFGDSMNTASRMESTCEPGRIQVSDATYQLLQGSCDGTWEHKEVDVKGKGIMETHVWVAPSGSMDDPVPIPEHRTSRLSRVPPVL
;
A
#
# COMPACT_ATOMS: atom_id res chain seq x y z
N LYS A 1 -14.08 11.51 6.68
CA LYS A 1 -14.68 12.57 5.82
C LYS A 1 -14.75 12.03 4.39
N LYS A 2 -15.94 11.84 3.82
CA LYS A 2 -16.11 11.30 2.45
C LYS A 2 -15.83 12.41 1.42
N VAL A 3 -14.96 12.16 0.43
CA VAL A 3 -14.59 13.13 -0.61
C VAL A 3 -15.36 12.81 -1.88
N ARG A 4 -15.91 13.84 -2.54
CA ARG A 4 -16.67 13.72 -3.79
C ARG A 4 -15.89 14.32 -4.96
N MET A 5 -16.02 13.70 -6.12
CA MET A 5 -15.47 14.16 -7.39
C MET A 5 -16.24 15.42 -7.87
N PRO A 6 -15.57 16.47 -8.35
CA PRO A 6 -16.22 17.73 -8.71
C PRO A 6 -17.07 17.66 -10.00
N HIS A 7 -16.85 16.67 -10.87
CA HIS A 7 -17.48 16.60 -12.20
C HIS A 7 -18.73 15.71 -12.26
N ASN A 8 -18.84 14.69 -11.40
CA ASN A 8 -19.95 13.73 -11.35
C ASN A 8 -20.54 13.53 -9.95
N ASN A 9 -19.99 14.17 -8.91
CA ASN A 9 -20.43 14.07 -7.51
C ASN A 9 -20.32 12.66 -6.89
N ASP A 10 -19.66 11.73 -7.58
CA ASP A 10 -19.40 10.37 -7.10
C ASP A 10 -18.37 10.37 -5.96
N LEU A 11 -18.42 9.34 -5.11
CA LEU A 11 -17.43 9.16 -4.04
C LEU A 11 -16.07 8.81 -4.64
N VAL A 12 -15.01 9.45 -4.14
CA VAL A 12 -13.63 9.10 -4.51
C VAL A 12 -13.32 7.69 -3.99
N GLN A 13 -12.95 6.81 -4.91
CA GLN A 13 -12.48 5.46 -4.60
C GLN A 13 -10.97 5.40 -4.85
N ILE A 14 -10.22 4.88 -3.88
CA ILE A 14 -8.77 4.72 -3.97
C ILE A 14 -8.46 3.23 -4.03
N ARG A 15 -7.54 2.84 -4.91
CA ARG A 15 -6.94 1.50 -4.91
C ARG A 15 -5.58 1.57 -4.24
N ILE A 16 -5.27 0.59 -3.41
CA ILE A 16 -3.98 0.51 -2.71
C ILE A 16 -3.40 -0.88 -2.92
N GLY A 17 -2.18 -0.92 -3.47
CA GLY A 17 -1.39 -2.14 -3.63
C GLY A 17 -0.12 -2.10 -2.80
N VAL A 18 0.15 -3.14 -2.01
CA VAL A 18 1.34 -3.18 -1.13
C VAL A 18 2.14 -4.47 -1.35
N HIS A 19 3.45 -4.32 -1.56
CA HIS A 19 4.39 -5.43 -1.65
C HIS A 19 5.66 -5.10 -0.88
N THR A 20 6.22 -6.11 -0.21
CA THR A 20 7.48 -6.01 0.54
C THR A 20 8.54 -6.86 -0.15
N GLY A 21 9.68 -6.25 -0.47
CA GLY A 21 10.82 -6.92 -1.07
C GLY A 21 12.01 -5.98 -1.29
N ALA A 22 13.08 -6.51 -1.87
CA ALA A 22 14.31 -5.75 -2.10
C ALA A 22 14.13 -4.66 -3.16
N CYS A 23 14.71 -3.48 -2.91
CA CYS A 23 14.74 -2.39 -3.88
C CYS A 23 16.07 -1.65 -3.83
N THR A 24 16.40 -0.98 -4.93
CA THR A 24 17.55 -0.10 -5.07
C THR A 24 17.06 1.34 -5.14
N SER A 25 17.68 2.27 -4.44
CA SER A 25 17.31 3.69 -4.49
C SER A 25 18.49 4.59 -4.83
N GLY A 26 18.22 5.79 -5.35
CA GLY A 26 19.25 6.75 -5.73
C GLY A 26 18.71 8.12 -6.15
N LEU A 27 19.61 9.09 -6.31
CA LEU A 27 19.29 10.40 -6.88
C LEU A 27 19.43 10.38 -8.40
N ILE A 28 18.42 10.89 -9.09
CA ILE A 28 18.39 11.01 -10.55
C ILE A 28 18.43 12.47 -10.95
N GLY A 29 19.34 12.78 -11.88
CA GLY A 29 19.46 14.09 -12.50
C GLY A 29 20.49 14.98 -11.79
N THR A 30 21.23 15.75 -12.59
CA THR A 30 22.31 16.62 -12.11
C THR A 30 21.83 18.03 -11.76
N ARG A 31 20.84 18.56 -12.49
CA ARG A 31 20.30 19.92 -12.28
C ARG A 31 19.14 19.98 -11.28
N LEU A 32 18.26 18.98 -11.31
CA LEU A 32 17.15 18.85 -10.36
C LEU A 32 17.13 17.39 -9.86
N PRO A 33 17.94 17.08 -8.84
CA PRO A 33 18.05 15.72 -8.34
C PRO A 33 16.71 15.27 -7.73
N LYS A 34 16.21 14.13 -8.21
CA LYS A 34 14.99 13.48 -7.71
C LYS A 34 15.37 12.16 -7.08
N PHE A 35 14.92 11.91 -5.85
CA PHE A 35 15.04 10.58 -5.27
C PHE A 35 14.12 9.61 -6.00
N SER A 36 14.63 8.44 -6.34
CA SER A 36 13.90 7.41 -7.07
C SER A 36 14.24 6.03 -6.53
N ILE A 37 13.25 5.13 -6.59
CA ILE A 37 13.36 3.73 -6.16
C ILE A 37 13.14 2.86 -7.41
N PHE A 38 13.95 1.82 -7.55
CA PHE A 38 13.95 0.86 -8.64
C PHE A 38 13.96 -0.56 -8.11
N GLY A 39 13.47 -1.48 -8.93
CA GLY A 39 13.53 -2.90 -8.68
C GLY A 39 12.21 -3.59 -8.96
N ASP A 40 12.27 -4.92 -8.99
CA ASP A 40 11.12 -5.77 -9.26
C ASP A 40 10.00 -5.61 -8.21
N SER A 41 10.35 -5.28 -6.96
CA SER A 41 9.36 -5.02 -5.91
C SER A 41 8.42 -3.85 -6.25
N MET A 42 8.88 -2.81 -6.96
CA MET A 42 8.01 -1.70 -7.37
C MET A 42 6.99 -2.16 -8.42
N ASN A 43 7.42 -3.03 -9.35
CA ASN A 43 6.55 -3.59 -10.37
C ASN A 43 5.49 -4.47 -9.72
N THR A 44 5.90 -5.30 -8.76
CA THR A 44 4.98 -6.16 -8.01
C THR A 44 3.97 -5.34 -7.21
N ALA A 45 4.40 -4.29 -6.51
CA ALA A 45 3.49 -3.38 -5.79
C ALA A 45 2.50 -2.69 -6.74
N SER A 46 2.97 -2.22 -7.90
CA SER A 46 2.11 -1.65 -8.93
C SER A 46 1.10 -2.67 -9.46
N ARG A 47 1.47 -3.96 -9.56
CA ARG A 47 0.52 -5.02 -9.91
C ARG A 47 -0.55 -5.20 -8.85
N MET A 48 -0.17 -5.22 -7.57
CA MET A 48 -1.13 -5.28 -6.47
C MET A 48 -2.13 -4.12 -6.50
N GLU A 49 -1.74 -2.91 -6.94
CA GLU A 49 -2.67 -1.78 -7.07
C GLU A 49 -3.58 -1.94 -8.29
N SER A 50 -3.00 -2.30 -9.44
CA SER A 50 -3.74 -2.37 -10.70
C SER A 50 -4.81 -3.47 -10.73
N THR A 51 -4.62 -4.56 -9.96
CA THR A 51 -5.56 -5.68 -9.85
C THR A 51 -6.46 -5.59 -8.61
N CYS A 52 -6.29 -4.53 -7.82
CA CYS A 52 -7.12 -4.23 -6.66
C CYS A 52 -8.48 -3.68 -7.09
N GLU A 53 -9.49 -3.98 -6.29
CA GLU A 53 -10.81 -3.38 -6.46
C GLU A 53 -10.83 -1.93 -5.92
N PRO A 54 -11.60 -1.02 -6.54
CA PRO A 54 -11.75 0.34 -6.02
C PRO A 54 -12.22 0.34 -4.56
N GLY A 55 -11.53 1.11 -3.70
CA GLY A 55 -11.85 1.20 -2.27
C GLY A 55 -11.29 0.07 -1.41
N ARG A 56 -10.45 -0.81 -1.98
CA ARG A 56 -9.81 -1.92 -1.27
C ARG A 56 -8.30 -1.76 -1.17
N ILE A 57 -7.72 -2.57 -0.30
CA ILE A 57 -6.27 -2.74 -0.14
C ILE A 57 -5.94 -4.17 -0.51
N GLN A 58 -5.03 -4.35 -1.46
CA GLN A 58 -4.50 -5.65 -1.84
C GLN A 58 -3.02 -5.72 -1.54
N VAL A 59 -2.59 -6.83 -0.97
CA VAL A 59 -1.20 -7.06 -0.57
C VAL A 59 -0.69 -8.38 -1.15
N SER A 60 0.59 -8.44 -1.47
CA SER A 60 1.25 -9.71 -1.81
C SER A 60 1.37 -10.61 -0.58
N ASP A 61 1.49 -11.92 -0.78
CA ASP A 61 1.72 -12.87 0.31
C ASP A 61 2.92 -12.51 1.22
N ALA A 62 4.04 -12.06 0.65
CA ALA A 62 5.21 -11.61 1.41
C ALA A 62 4.89 -10.47 2.41
N THR A 63 3.97 -9.57 2.06
CA THR A 63 3.53 -8.50 2.96
C THR A 63 2.53 -9.04 3.98
N TYR A 64 1.62 -9.92 3.55
CA TYR A 64 0.64 -10.54 4.43
C TYR A 64 1.30 -11.29 5.60
N GLN A 65 2.35 -12.06 5.32
CA GLN A 65 3.13 -12.77 6.35
C GLN A 65 3.72 -11.83 7.42
N LEU A 66 4.11 -10.62 7.03
CA LEU A 66 4.65 -9.61 7.95
C LEU A 66 3.56 -8.88 8.76
N LEU A 67 2.32 -8.90 8.29
CA LEU A 67 1.19 -8.21 8.92
C LEU A 67 0.40 -9.10 9.89
N GLN A 68 0.71 -10.40 9.98
CA GLN A 68 0.00 -11.34 10.85
C GLN A 68 -0.03 -10.82 12.30
N GLY A 69 -1.23 -10.57 12.81
CA GLY A 69 -1.48 -10.08 14.18
C GLY A 69 -1.35 -8.57 14.40
N SER A 70 -1.08 -7.77 13.36
CA SER A 70 -0.90 -6.30 13.48
C SER A 70 -2.09 -5.48 13.00
N CYS A 71 -3.13 -6.11 12.45
CA CYS A 71 -4.27 -5.42 11.85
C CYS A 71 -5.59 -6.01 12.33
N ASP A 72 -6.50 -5.13 12.74
CA ASP A 72 -7.88 -5.48 13.09
C ASP A 72 -8.65 -5.69 11.78
N GLY A 73 -8.90 -6.94 11.39
CA GLY A 73 -9.59 -7.27 10.14
C GLY A 73 -9.36 -8.71 9.70
N THR A 74 -10.01 -9.09 8.60
CA THR A 74 -9.81 -10.38 7.93
C THR A 74 -9.16 -10.19 6.58
N TRP A 75 -8.61 -11.27 6.03
CA TRP A 75 -7.92 -11.28 4.76
C TRP A 75 -8.58 -12.27 3.82
N GLU A 76 -8.94 -11.82 2.62
CA GLU A 76 -9.49 -12.65 1.55
C GLU A 76 -8.38 -13.05 0.60
N HIS A 77 -8.19 -14.36 0.41
CA HIS A 77 -7.21 -14.89 -0.52
C HIS A 77 -7.64 -14.67 -1.99
N LYS A 78 -6.68 -14.26 -2.84
CA LYS A 78 -6.88 -14.03 -4.26
C LYS A 78 -5.63 -14.40 -5.05
N GLU A 79 -5.81 -15.13 -6.15
CA GLU A 79 -4.73 -15.41 -7.10
C GLU A 79 -4.68 -14.35 -8.20
N VAL A 80 -3.48 -13.93 -8.57
CA VAL A 80 -3.26 -12.94 -9.63
C VAL A 80 -2.12 -13.40 -10.53
N ASP A 81 -2.35 -13.41 -11.84
CA ASP A 81 -1.27 -13.60 -12.81
C ASP A 81 -0.41 -12.34 -12.91
N VAL A 82 0.85 -12.47 -12.51
CA VAL A 82 1.84 -11.40 -12.53
C VAL A 82 2.84 -11.68 -13.64
N LYS A 83 2.87 -10.80 -14.63
CA LYS A 83 3.80 -10.88 -15.77
C LYS A 83 5.25 -11.08 -15.28
N GLY A 84 5.85 -12.19 -15.69
CA GLY A 84 7.24 -12.55 -15.35
C GLY A 84 7.41 -13.31 -14.04
N LYS A 85 6.34 -13.49 -13.25
CA LYS A 85 6.32 -14.29 -12.01
C LYS A 85 5.32 -15.44 -12.05
N GLY A 86 4.34 -15.39 -12.94
CA GLY A 86 3.25 -16.36 -13.01
C GLY A 86 2.17 -16.06 -11.98
N ILE A 87 1.43 -17.09 -11.58
CA ILE A 87 0.35 -16.97 -10.59
C ILE A 87 0.97 -16.66 -9.23
N MET A 88 0.54 -15.57 -8.63
CA MET A 88 0.92 -15.14 -7.29
C MET A 88 -0.28 -15.19 -6.36
N GLU A 89 -0.05 -15.69 -5.15
CA GLU A 89 -0.97 -15.58 -4.04
C GLU A 89 -0.96 -14.15 -3.48
N THR A 90 -2.14 -13.59 -3.28
CA THR A 90 -2.36 -12.24 -2.79
C THR A 90 -3.52 -12.21 -1.82
N HIS A 91 -3.63 -11.15 -1.03
CA HIS A 91 -4.64 -11.03 0.00
C HIS A 91 -5.29 -9.66 -0.06
N VAL A 92 -6.61 -9.61 -0.01
CA VAL A 92 -7.39 -8.37 0.06
C VAL A 92 -7.82 -8.16 1.50
N TRP A 93 -7.54 -6.97 2.04
CA TRP A 93 -7.93 -6.64 3.40
C TRP A 93 -9.42 -6.33 3.49
N VAL A 94 -10.08 -6.95 4.47
CA VAL A 94 -11.49 -6.75 4.79
C VAL A 94 -11.59 -6.22 6.21
N ALA A 95 -12.18 -5.04 6.34
CA ALA A 95 -12.44 -4.44 7.64
C ALA A 95 -13.43 -5.30 8.45
N PRO A 96 -13.32 -5.35 9.79
CA PRO A 96 -14.26 -6.07 10.64
C PRO A 96 -15.71 -5.60 10.38
N SER A 97 -16.66 -6.55 10.32
CA SER A 97 -18.07 -6.25 10.09
C SER A 97 -18.63 -5.31 11.16
N GLY A 98 -19.01 -4.11 10.72
CA GLY A 98 -19.32 -2.94 11.55
C GLY A 98 -18.97 -1.62 10.85
N SER A 99 -18.12 -1.69 9.82
CA SER A 99 -17.60 -0.56 9.05
C SER A 99 -17.99 -0.59 7.56
N MET A 100 -19.15 -1.17 7.19
CA MET A 100 -19.54 -1.39 5.78
C MET A 100 -19.67 -0.08 4.95
N ASP A 101 -19.60 1.07 5.62
CA ASP A 101 -19.62 2.42 5.02
C ASP A 101 -18.54 3.36 5.59
N ASP A 102 -17.67 2.85 6.47
CA ASP A 102 -16.66 3.64 7.15
C ASP A 102 -15.32 3.55 6.42
N PRO A 103 -14.60 4.68 6.32
CA PRO A 103 -13.29 4.69 5.71
C PRO A 103 -12.39 3.68 6.43
N VAL A 104 -11.53 3.00 5.66
CA VAL A 104 -10.39 2.24 6.20
C VAL A 104 -9.81 3.03 7.38
N PRO A 105 -9.77 2.47 8.60
CA PRO A 105 -9.19 3.14 9.74
C PRO A 105 -7.76 3.50 9.35
N ILE A 106 -7.50 4.80 9.23
CA ILE A 106 -6.14 5.29 9.03
C ILE A 106 -5.45 4.92 10.34
N PRO A 107 -4.41 4.06 10.35
CA PRO A 107 -3.69 3.76 11.59
C PRO A 107 -3.23 5.11 12.14
N GLU A 108 -3.68 5.46 13.34
CA GLU A 108 -3.22 6.68 14.00
C GLU A 108 -1.70 6.52 14.12
N HIS A 109 -0.96 7.36 13.37
CA HIS A 109 0.48 7.30 13.38
C HIS A 109 0.93 7.43 14.83
N ARG A 110 1.38 6.32 15.44
CA ARG A 110 2.25 6.35 16.59
C ARG A 110 3.54 6.97 16.09
N THR A 111 3.53 8.30 16.03
CA THR A 111 4.71 9.12 15.92
C THR A 111 5.40 8.95 17.27
N SER A 112 6.06 7.80 17.46
CA SER A 112 7.13 7.73 18.44
C SER A 112 8.07 8.83 17.99
N ARG A 113 8.05 9.95 18.73
CA ARG A 113 9.01 11.04 18.60
C ARG A 113 10.35 10.41 18.26
N LEU A 114 10.81 10.61 17.03
CA LEU A 114 12.23 10.57 16.75
C LEU A 114 12.80 11.62 17.69
N SER A 115 13.37 11.16 18.80
CA SER A 115 14.12 11.99 19.73
C SER A 115 15.12 12.76 18.89
N ARG A 116 15.03 14.09 18.99
CA ARG A 116 15.92 15.03 18.33
C ARG A 116 17.35 14.55 18.54
N VAL A 117 18.01 14.14 17.47
CA VAL A 117 19.47 13.96 17.47
C VAL A 117 20.04 15.39 17.56
N PRO A 118 20.81 15.73 18.60
CA PRO A 118 21.39 17.07 18.69
C PRO A 118 22.39 17.27 17.55
N PRO A 119 22.51 18.50 17.01
CA PRO A 119 23.52 18.79 16.00
C PRO A 119 24.91 18.62 16.62
N VAL A 120 25.77 17.86 15.93
CA VAL A 120 27.19 17.76 16.26
C VAL A 120 27.84 19.08 15.83
N LEU A 121 28.58 19.70 16.76
CA LEU A 121 29.42 20.89 16.55
C LEU A 121 30.51 20.64 15.51
#